data_AF-A0A0C2F786-F1
#
_entry.id   AF-A0A0C2F786-F1
#
_cell.length_a   1.000
_cell.length_b   1.000
_cell.length_c   1.000
_cell.angle_alpha   90.00
_cell.angle_beta   90.00
_cell.angle_gamma   90.00
#
_symmetry.space_group_name_H-M   'P 1'
#
loop_
_entity.id
_entity.type
_entity.pdbx_description
1 polymer ?
#
loop_
_entity_poly.entity_id
_entity_poly.type
_entity_poly.pdbx_seq_one_letter_code
_entity_poly.pdbx_strand_id
1 'polypeptide(L)'
;MKAVTHHMTPLKQWLYLDSDDALPGDWSEFDNEKLTEEDCKPRGCRYDGQAAVFGWKYQNALFNQKWFVVGAGAIGCELLKNLAMMGVACGEGGLIKITDMDQIEISNLNRQFLFRMNDVGSKKSTVAGRAVKMFNKDVRIQALSERVGADTEHIFNDDFFAELDGVANALDNIDARKEYHYVW
;
A
#
# COMPACT_ATOMS: atom_id res chain seq x y z
N MET A 1 -12.97 -14.66 -16.93
CA MET A 1 -12.34 -15.98 -16.70
C MET A 1 -13.38 -17.10 -16.58
N LYS A 2 -14.09 -17.28 -15.46
CA LYS A 2 -15.02 -18.42 -15.23
C LYS A 2 -16.03 -18.67 -16.36
N ALA A 3 -16.64 -17.60 -16.89
CA ALA A 3 -17.65 -17.71 -17.95
C ALA A 3 -17.09 -18.20 -19.30
N VAL A 4 -15.81 -17.93 -19.59
CA VAL A 4 -15.16 -18.26 -20.87
C VAL A 4 -14.43 -19.59 -20.79
N THR A 5 -13.86 -19.92 -19.62
CA THR A 5 -13.09 -21.16 -19.42
C THR A 5 -13.96 -22.32 -18.96
N HIS A 6 -15.20 -22.07 -18.53
CA HIS A 6 -16.06 -23.03 -17.84
C HIS A 6 -15.37 -23.72 -16.65
N HIS A 7 -14.40 -23.03 -16.04
CA HIS A 7 -13.63 -23.53 -14.92
C HIS A 7 -13.92 -22.69 -13.67
N MET A 8 -14.13 -23.36 -12.53
CA MET A 8 -14.66 -22.83 -11.26
C MET A 8 -16.15 -22.52 -11.25
N THR A 9 -16.79 -22.67 -10.09
CA THR A 9 -18.20 -22.32 -9.89
C THR A 9 -18.41 -20.80 -9.98
N PRO A 10 -19.32 -20.30 -10.84
CA PRO A 10 -19.69 -18.88 -10.88
C PRO A 10 -20.48 -18.46 -9.64
N LEU A 11 -20.46 -17.16 -9.36
CA LEU A 11 -21.43 -16.55 -8.44
C LEU A 11 -22.84 -16.71 -9.02
N LYS A 12 -23.82 -17.08 -8.19
CA LYS A 12 -25.22 -17.25 -8.61
C LYS A 12 -26.18 -16.70 -7.55
N GLN A 13 -26.83 -15.55 -7.73
CA GLN A 13 -26.67 -14.52 -8.78
C GLN A 13 -26.15 -13.20 -8.21
N TRP A 14 -26.38 -12.98 -6.92
CA TRP A 14 -26.14 -11.72 -6.24
C TRP A 14 -25.02 -11.92 -5.22
N LEU A 15 -24.15 -10.92 -5.12
CA LEU A 15 -23.15 -10.79 -4.08
C LEU A 15 -23.27 -9.37 -3.55
N TYR A 16 -23.79 -9.26 -2.34
CA TYR A 16 -23.77 -8.02 -1.56
C TYR A 16 -22.61 -8.13 -0.59
N LEU A 17 -21.78 -7.10 -0.56
CA LEU A 17 -20.65 -6.96 0.35
C LEU A 17 -20.65 -5.53 0.86
N ASP A 18 -20.56 -5.40 2.17
CA ASP A 18 -20.27 -4.17 2.88
C ASP A 18 -18.96 -4.35 3.67
N SER A 19 -18.45 -3.24 4.19
CA SER A 19 -17.25 -3.20 5.02
C SER A 19 -17.40 -2.05 6.01
N ASP A 20 -18.56 -1.98 6.65
CA ASP A 20 -18.91 -0.90 7.58
C ASP A 20 -17.97 -0.90 8.79
N ASP A 21 -17.43 -2.07 9.17
CA ASP A 21 -16.39 -2.22 10.20
C ASP A 21 -15.08 -1.47 9.88
N ALA A 22 -14.86 -1.05 8.62
CA ALA A 22 -13.71 -0.24 8.24
C ALA A 22 -13.89 1.25 8.56
N LEU A 23 -15.10 1.68 8.92
CA LEU A 23 -15.37 3.06 9.33
C LEU A 23 -14.82 3.29 10.75
N PRO A 24 -13.97 4.32 10.97
CA PRO A 24 -13.55 4.70 12.31
C PRO A 24 -14.73 4.93 13.25
N GLY A 25 -14.72 4.29 14.42
CA GLY A 25 -15.72 4.47 15.46
C GLY A 25 -15.29 5.45 16.56
N ASP A 26 -15.98 5.40 17.70
CA ASP A 26 -15.75 6.24 18.88
C ASP A 26 -14.35 6.09 19.52
N TRP A 27 -13.67 4.98 19.24
CA TRP A 27 -12.28 4.70 19.62
C TRP A 27 -11.25 5.54 18.86
N SER A 28 -11.67 6.22 17.78
CA SER A 28 -10.81 7.03 16.93
C SER A 28 -11.18 8.50 17.00
N GLU A 29 -10.19 9.37 16.85
CA GLU A 29 -10.43 10.81 16.68
C GLU A 29 -11.07 11.17 15.32
N PHE A 30 -11.26 10.17 14.45
CA PHE A 30 -11.88 10.27 13.14
C PHE A 30 -13.26 9.60 13.08
N ASP A 31 -13.91 9.44 14.24
CA ASP A 31 -15.24 8.82 14.39
C ASP A 31 -16.24 9.27 13.31
N ASN A 32 -16.66 8.29 12.49
CA ASN A 32 -17.53 8.49 11.35
C ASN A 32 -18.95 8.91 11.75
N GLU A 33 -19.43 8.55 12.94
CA GLU A 33 -20.74 8.97 13.44
C GLU A 33 -20.79 10.48 13.76
N LYS A 34 -19.63 11.11 13.91
CA LYS A 34 -19.49 12.54 14.22
C LYS A 34 -19.23 13.42 12.99
N LEU A 35 -19.13 12.84 11.79
CA LEU A 35 -18.90 13.60 10.56
C LEU A 35 -20.08 14.49 10.20
N THR A 36 -19.79 15.73 9.81
CA THR A 36 -20.78 16.68 9.28
C THR A 36 -20.71 16.77 7.75
N GLU A 37 -21.74 17.36 7.14
CA GLU A 37 -21.74 17.62 5.69
C GLU A 37 -20.54 18.49 5.25
N GLU A 38 -20.12 19.44 6.09
CA GLU A 38 -18.97 20.31 5.77
C GLU A 38 -17.64 19.53 5.87
N ASP A 39 -17.52 18.54 6.75
CA ASP A 39 -16.32 17.68 6.87
C ASP A 39 -16.11 16.80 5.62
N CYS A 40 -17.19 16.48 4.91
CA CYS A 40 -17.22 15.61 3.73
C CYS A 40 -17.36 16.37 2.41
N LYS A 41 -17.44 17.71 2.46
CA LYS A 41 -17.71 18.55 1.30
C LYS A 41 -16.62 18.42 0.22
N PRO A 42 -16.97 18.20 -1.05
CA PRO A 42 -15.98 18.10 -2.14
C PRO A 42 -15.09 19.33 -2.25
N ARG A 43 -13.80 19.13 -2.53
CA ARG A 43 -12.80 20.20 -2.74
C ARG A 43 -12.31 20.29 -4.18
N GLY A 44 -12.91 19.53 -5.10
CA GLY A 44 -12.54 19.53 -6.51
C GLY A 44 -11.20 18.85 -6.76
N CYS A 45 -10.86 17.83 -5.96
CA CYS A 45 -9.61 17.11 -6.09
C CYS A 45 -9.84 15.60 -6.14
N ARG A 46 -8.78 14.85 -6.41
CA ARG A 46 -8.86 13.40 -6.65
C ARG A 46 -9.30 12.56 -5.45
N TYR A 47 -9.30 13.14 -4.25
CA TYR A 47 -9.68 12.46 -3.01
C TYR A 47 -11.12 12.73 -2.58
N ASP A 48 -11.90 13.50 -3.34
CA ASP A 48 -13.29 13.83 -3.00
C ASP A 48 -14.14 12.59 -2.71
N GLY A 49 -13.96 11.51 -3.48
CA GLY A 49 -14.69 10.26 -3.26
C GLY A 49 -14.35 9.54 -1.95
N GLN A 50 -13.10 9.64 -1.50
CA GLN A 50 -12.67 9.05 -0.22
C GLN A 50 -13.05 9.96 0.95
N ALA A 51 -12.88 11.27 0.81
CA ALA A 51 -13.26 12.26 1.80
C ALA A 51 -14.78 12.33 2.01
N ALA A 52 -15.60 11.99 1.01
CA ALA A 52 -17.04 11.89 1.16
C ALA A 52 -17.47 10.79 2.16
N VAL A 53 -16.63 9.77 2.38
CA VAL A 53 -16.88 8.67 3.31
C VAL A 53 -16.18 8.89 4.65
N PHE A 54 -14.90 9.26 4.64
CA PHE A 54 -14.07 9.34 5.86
C PHE A 54 -13.87 10.76 6.39
N GLY A 55 -14.31 11.78 5.66
CA GLY A 55 -14.06 13.19 5.97
C GLY A 55 -12.63 13.65 5.66
N TRP A 56 -12.46 14.97 5.52
CA TRP A 56 -11.16 15.57 5.21
C TRP A 56 -10.14 15.48 6.33
N LYS A 57 -10.57 15.39 7.59
CA LYS A 57 -9.67 15.22 8.73
C LYS A 57 -8.90 13.90 8.61
N TYR A 58 -9.60 12.81 8.28
CA TYR A 58 -9.01 11.49 8.05
C TYR A 58 -8.09 11.50 6.82
N GLN A 59 -8.54 12.11 5.71
CA GLN A 59 -7.73 12.22 4.50
C GLN A 59 -6.40 12.95 4.75
N ASN A 60 -6.42 14.01 5.56
CA ASN A 60 -5.22 14.74 5.95
C ASN A 60 -4.27 13.90 6.82
N ALA A 61 -4.82 13.02 7.68
CA ALA A 61 -4.01 12.08 8.44
C ALA A 61 -3.28 11.12 7.49
N LEU A 62 -3.98 10.52 6.52
CA LEU A 62 -3.38 9.63 5.51
C LEU A 62 -2.23 10.29 4.74
N PHE A 63 -2.38 11.55 4.36
CA PHE A 63 -1.33 12.30 3.66
C PHE A 63 0.00 12.30 4.42
N ASN A 64 -0.04 12.32 5.75
CA ASN A 64 1.15 12.44 6.58
C ASN A 64 1.65 11.12 7.15
N GLN A 65 1.05 10.00 6.75
CA GLN A 65 1.46 8.68 7.21
C GLN A 65 2.84 8.26 6.66
N LYS A 66 3.59 7.55 7.50
CA LYS A 66 4.89 6.94 7.21
C LYS A 66 4.79 5.43 7.26
N TRP A 67 4.83 4.79 6.11
CA TRP A 67 4.67 3.34 6.00
C TRP A 67 5.92 2.66 5.47
N PHE A 68 6.22 1.48 5.99
CA PHE A 68 7.21 0.58 5.42
C PHE A 68 6.52 -0.60 4.74
N VAL A 69 6.68 -0.68 3.42
CA VAL A 69 6.16 -1.76 2.59
C VAL A 69 7.30 -2.74 2.31
N VAL A 70 7.05 -3.97 2.73
CA VAL A 70 8.00 -5.05 2.67
C VAL A 70 7.64 -5.99 1.53
N GLY A 71 8.44 -5.97 0.48
CA GLY A 71 8.19 -6.72 -0.75
C GLY A 71 7.43 -5.89 -1.80
N ALA A 72 7.90 -5.97 -3.04
CA ALA A 72 7.36 -5.31 -4.23
C ALA A 72 6.89 -6.34 -5.27
N GLY A 73 6.54 -7.55 -4.81
CA GLY A 73 5.93 -8.61 -5.61
C GLY A 73 4.46 -8.32 -5.99
N ALA A 74 3.66 -9.36 -6.21
CA ALA A 74 2.27 -9.21 -6.69
C ALA A 74 1.40 -8.42 -5.69
N ILE A 75 1.46 -8.81 -4.40
CA ILE A 75 0.76 -8.13 -3.32
C ILE A 75 1.30 -6.70 -3.15
N GLY A 76 2.63 -6.53 -3.19
CA GLY A 76 3.27 -5.22 -3.08
C GLY A 76 2.83 -4.25 -4.16
N CYS A 77 2.71 -4.71 -5.41
CA CYS A 77 2.22 -3.91 -6.53
C CYS A 77 0.80 -3.38 -6.29
N GLU A 78 -0.13 -4.25 -5.87
CA GLU A 78 -1.52 -3.87 -5.58
C GLU A 78 -1.62 -2.95 -4.38
N LEU A 79 -0.89 -3.27 -3.30
CA LEU A 79 -0.84 -2.46 -2.09
C LEU A 79 -0.33 -1.05 -2.38
N LEU A 80 0.80 -0.91 -3.09
CA LEU A 80 1.37 0.39 -3.40
C LEU A 80 0.45 1.24 -4.28
N LYS A 81 -0.24 0.62 -5.24
CA LYS A 81 -1.28 1.29 -6.03
C LYS A 81 -2.42 1.76 -5.12
N ASN A 82 -2.91 0.93 -4.21
CA ASN A 82 -3.96 1.32 -3.27
C ASN A 82 -3.51 2.48 -2.37
N LEU A 83 -2.33 2.39 -1.75
CA LEU A 83 -1.77 3.45 -0.90
C LEU A 83 -1.67 4.78 -1.65
N ALA A 84 -1.17 4.76 -2.89
CA ALA A 84 -1.07 5.96 -3.71
C ALA A 84 -2.45 6.53 -4.10
N MET A 85 -3.43 5.68 -4.40
CA MET A 85 -4.79 6.13 -4.72
C MET A 85 -5.53 6.68 -3.50
N MET A 86 -5.28 6.13 -2.31
CA MET A 86 -5.79 6.61 -1.03
C MET A 86 -5.11 7.91 -0.56
N GLY A 87 -4.01 8.32 -1.20
CA GLY A 87 -3.25 9.50 -0.83
C GLY A 87 -2.25 9.28 0.31
N VAL A 88 -1.99 8.04 0.71
CA VAL A 88 -1.00 7.77 1.77
C VAL A 88 0.34 8.38 1.39
N ALA A 89 0.98 9.07 2.34
CA ALA A 89 2.27 9.73 2.16
C ALA A 89 2.32 10.81 1.07
N CYS A 90 1.19 11.45 0.74
CA CYS A 90 1.14 12.55 -0.24
C CYS A 90 1.31 13.95 0.37
N GLY A 91 1.39 14.06 1.69
CA GLY A 91 1.67 15.29 2.45
C GLY A 91 3.15 15.43 2.79
N GLU A 92 3.56 16.60 3.27
CA GLU A 92 4.97 16.91 3.55
C GLU A 92 5.60 15.98 4.60
N GLY A 93 4.82 15.59 5.62
CA GLY A 93 5.27 14.68 6.68
C GLY A 93 5.26 13.20 6.30
N GLY A 94 4.67 12.85 5.16
CA GLY A 94 4.46 11.47 4.74
C GLY A 94 5.65 10.86 4.02
N LEU A 95 5.78 9.53 4.13
CA LEU A 95 6.78 8.75 3.40
C LEU A 95 6.40 7.27 3.29
N ILE A 96 6.42 6.70 2.09
CA ILE A 96 6.40 5.24 1.91
C ILE A 96 7.83 4.76 1.65
N LYS A 97 8.39 3.96 2.56
CA LYS A 97 9.62 3.22 2.36
C LYS A 97 9.27 1.86 1.77
N ILE A 98 9.93 1.42 0.71
CA ILE A 98 9.66 0.13 0.04
C ILE A 98 10.98 -0.64 -0.01
N THR A 99 11.01 -1.89 0.44
CA THR A 99 12.17 -2.76 0.20
C THR A 99 11.80 -4.04 -0.55
N ASP A 100 12.66 -4.44 -1.48
CA ASP A 100 12.62 -5.75 -2.14
C ASP A 100 14.01 -6.05 -2.72
N MET A 101 14.57 -7.20 -2.35
CA MET A 101 15.92 -7.59 -2.76
C MET A 101 15.99 -8.08 -4.20
N ASP A 102 14.86 -8.50 -4.76
CA ASP A 102 14.79 -9.17 -6.05
C ASP A 102 14.88 -8.20 -7.23
N GLN A 103 15.25 -8.77 -8.37
CA GLN A 103 15.12 -8.13 -9.67
C GLN A 103 13.84 -8.60 -10.37
N ILE A 104 13.40 -7.81 -11.34
CA ILE A 104 12.22 -8.12 -12.15
C ILE A 104 12.57 -9.21 -13.16
N GLU A 105 11.77 -10.28 -13.18
CA GLU A 105 11.84 -11.33 -14.19
C GLU A 105 10.64 -11.30 -15.15
N ILE A 106 10.79 -11.86 -16.35
CA ILE A 106 9.68 -12.01 -17.32
C ILE A 106 8.48 -12.73 -16.69
N SER A 107 8.76 -13.76 -15.89
CA SER A 107 7.74 -14.56 -15.19
C SER A 107 6.90 -13.73 -14.22
N ASN A 108 7.36 -12.56 -13.80
CA ASN A 108 6.69 -11.70 -12.83
C ASN A 108 5.61 -10.83 -13.49
N LEU A 109 5.78 -10.49 -14.78
CA LEU A 109 4.95 -9.52 -15.50
C LEU A 109 3.49 -9.96 -15.63
N ASN A 110 3.18 -11.25 -15.46
CA ASN A 110 1.82 -11.77 -15.51
C ASN A 110 0.95 -11.34 -14.31
N ARG A 111 1.58 -10.90 -13.20
CA ARG A 111 0.90 -10.60 -11.93
C ARG A 111 1.44 -9.37 -11.18
N GLN A 112 2.55 -8.80 -11.63
CA GLN A 112 3.18 -7.62 -11.04
C GLN A 112 3.05 -6.45 -12.02
N PHE A 113 1.84 -5.90 -12.10
CA PHE A 113 1.45 -4.95 -13.17
C PHE A 113 2.16 -3.59 -13.10
N LEU A 114 2.94 -3.29 -12.06
CA LEU A 114 3.78 -2.09 -12.01
C LEU A 114 5.00 -2.19 -12.95
N PHE A 115 5.35 -3.39 -13.40
CA PHE A 115 6.54 -3.66 -14.18
C PHE A 115 6.21 -3.79 -15.67
N ARG A 116 7.18 -3.44 -16.52
CA ARG A 116 7.10 -3.59 -17.98
C ARG A 116 8.25 -4.46 -18.48
N MET A 117 8.15 -4.89 -19.73
CA MET A 117 9.21 -5.70 -20.37
C MET A 117 10.58 -5.01 -20.32
N ASN A 118 10.61 -3.69 -20.47
CA ASN A 118 11.86 -2.90 -20.42
C ASN A 118 12.43 -2.76 -19.00
N ASP A 119 11.71 -3.18 -17.96
CA ASP A 119 12.17 -3.13 -16.57
C ASP A 119 12.86 -4.44 -16.13
N VAL A 120 12.84 -5.49 -16.95
CA VAL A 120 13.44 -6.79 -16.63
C VAL A 120 14.93 -6.63 -16.27
N GLY A 121 15.35 -7.25 -15.18
CA GLY A 121 16.69 -7.11 -14.58
C GLY A 121 16.85 -5.91 -13.63
N SER A 122 15.91 -4.97 -13.61
CA SER A 122 15.94 -3.86 -12.65
C SER A 122 15.40 -4.28 -11.28
N LYS A 123 15.79 -3.56 -10.22
CA LYS A 123 15.29 -3.80 -8.85
C LYS A 123 13.79 -3.52 -8.74
N LYS A 124 13.04 -4.47 -8.17
CA LYS A 124 11.57 -4.38 -8.05
C LYS A 124 11.13 -3.13 -7.30
N SER A 125 11.70 -2.88 -6.13
CA SER A 125 11.35 -1.74 -5.26
C SER A 125 11.55 -0.39 -5.96
N THR A 126 12.66 -0.23 -6.69
CA THR A 126 13.00 1.01 -7.40
C THR A 126 12.01 1.28 -8.53
N VAL A 127 11.74 0.26 -9.36
CA VAL A 127 10.78 0.38 -10.47
C VAL A 127 9.37 0.58 -9.94
N ALA A 128 8.97 -0.14 -8.88
CA ALA A 128 7.67 0.01 -8.24
C ALA A 128 7.46 1.44 -7.73
N GLY A 129 8.44 1.99 -6.99
CA GLY A 129 8.38 3.36 -6.50
C GLY A 129 8.24 4.39 -7.63
N ARG A 130 8.97 4.22 -8.74
CA ARG A 130 8.83 5.07 -9.93
C ARG A 130 7.45 4.92 -10.59
N ALA A 131 6.96 3.69 -10.76
CA ALA A 131 5.67 3.42 -11.37
C ALA A 131 4.51 3.99 -10.53
N VAL A 132 4.61 3.91 -9.20
CA VAL A 132 3.58 4.40 -8.27
C VAL A 132 3.43 5.92 -8.34
N LYS A 133 4.55 6.64 -8.51
CA LYS A 133 4.54 8.09 -8.79
C LYS A 133 3.80 8.48 -10.07
N MET A 134 3.58 7.55 -11.01
CA MET A 134 2.77 7.81 -12.20
C MET A 134 1.26 7.74 -11.93
N PHE A 135 0.81 6.98 -10.93
CA PHE A 135 -0.58 7.04 -10.48
C PHE A 135 -0.84 8.30 -9.65
N ASN A 136 0.13 8.66 -8.82
CA ASN A 136 0.04 9.83 -7.96
C ASN A 136 1.39 10.52 -7.82
N LYS A 137 1.55 11.69 -8.45
CA LYS A 137 2.79 12.46 -8.44
C LYS A 137 3.17 12.99 -7.04
N ASP A 138 2.17 13.12 -6.16
CA ASP A 138 2.36 13.70 -4.83
C ASP A 138 2.88 12.65 -3.82
N VAL A 139 2.80 11.35 -4.16
CA VAL A 139 3.26 10.28 -3.27
C VAL A 139 4.78 10.36 -3.06
N ARG A 140 5.17 10.33 -1.79
CA ARG A 140 6.57 10.38 -1.37
C ARG A 140 7.06 8.96 -1.14
N ILE A 141 8.03 8.54 -1.93
CA ILE A 141 8.55 7.17 -1.91
C ILE A 141 10.07 7.17 -1.78
N GLN A 142 10.57 6.32 -0.90
CA GLN A 142 11.97 5.90 -0.81
C GLN A 142 12.05 4.40 -1.12
N ALA A 143 12.86 4.04 -2.12
CA ALA A 143 13.10 2.64 -2.47
C ALA A 143 14.42 2.15 -1.88
N LEU A 144 14.36 0.99 -1.24
CA LEU A 144 15.44 0.21 -0.64
C LEU A 144 15.52 -1.14 -1.37
N SER A 145 16.65 -1.81 -1.34
CA SER A 145 16.89 -3.09 -2.04
C SER A 145 17.45 -4.19 -1.12
N GLU A 146 17.34 -3.98 0.18
CA GLU A 146 17.90 -4.81 1.23
C GLU A 146 16.86 -5.83 1.66
N ARG A 147 17.30 -7.08 1.81
CA ARG A 147 16.50 -8.11 2.47
C ARG A 147 16.35 -7.71 3.92
N VAL A 148 15.14 -7.66 4.48
CA VAL A 148 15.02 -7.51 5.94
C VAL A 148 15.30 -8.87 6.57
N GLY A 149 16.20 -8.85 7.54
CA GLY A 149 16.66 -10.00 8.30
C GLY A 149 17.71 -9.54 9.30
N ALA A 150 18.24 -10.47 10.09
CA ALA A 150 19.22 -10.17 11.13
C ALA A 150 20.50 -9.50 10.57
N ASP A 151 20.85 -9.79 9.31
CA ASP A 151 22.01 -9.23 8.62
C ASP A 151 21.85 -7.75 8.23
N THR A 152 20.62 -7.24 8.21
CA THR A 152 20.30 -5.85 7.82
C THR A 152 19.70 -5.02 8.95
N GLU A 153 19.74 -5.50 10.20
CA GLU A 153 19.30 -4.75 11.39
C GLU A 153 20.03 -3.40 11.55
N HIS A 154 21.27 -3.30 11.10
CA HIS A 154 22.00 -2.03 11.09
C HIS A 154 21.38 -0.96 10.17
N ILE A 155 20.49 -1.36 9.25
CA ILE A 155 19.73 -0.51 8.35
C ILE A 155 18.29 -0.35 8.86
N PHE A 156 17.67 -1.46 9.25
CA PHE A 156 16.32 -1.53 9.80
C PHE A 156 16.38 -1.63 11.33
N ASN A 157 16.97 -0.61 11.96
CA ASN A 157 17.16 -0.54 13.41
C ASN A 157 15.96 0.09 14.13
N ASP A 158 16.04 0.22 15.46
CA ASP A 158 15.02 0.85 16.29
C ASP A 158 14.63 2.25 15.80
N ASP A 159 15.60 3.08 15.43
CA ASP A 159 15.35 4.44 14.93
C ASP A 159 14.56 4.43 13.63
N PHE A 160 14.85 3.49 12.72
CA PHE A 160 14.11 3.34 11.47
C PHE A 160 12.63 3.05 11.72
N PHE A 161 12.32 2.16 12.67
CA PHE A 161 10.95 1.74 12.99
C PHE A 161 10.21 2.74 13.88
N ALA A 162 10.90 3.43 14.79
CA ALA A 162 10.31 4.44 15.66
C ALA A 162 9.67 5.61 14.91
N GLU A 163 10.14 5.88 13.68
CA GLU A 163 9.57 6.91 12.81
C GLU A 163 8.34 6.47 12.00
N LEU A 164 7.99 5.18 11.99
CA LEU A 164 6.91 4.64 11.15
C LEU A 164 5.58 4.62 11.90
N ASP A 165 4.50 4.87 11.15
CA ASP A 165 3.13 4.68 11.61
C ASP A 165 2.65 3.24 11.39
N GLY A 166 3.30 2.50 10.47
CA GLY A 166 2.92 1.13 10.18
C GLY A 166 3.86 0.39 9.23
N VAL A 167 3.77 -0.94 9.26
CA VAL A 167 4.48 -1.86 8.38
C VAL A 167 3.47 -2.74 7.65
N ALA A 168 3.62 -2.87 6.34
CA ALA A 168 2.78 -3.73 5.52
C ALA A 168 3.61 -4.81 4.83
N ASN A 169 3.28 -6.07 5.14
CA ASN A 169 4.00 -7.23 4.63
C ASN A 169 3.39 -7.73 3.30
N ALA A 170 4.23 -7.87 2.28
CA ALA A 170 3.88 -8.37 0.95
C ALA A 170 4.81 -9.53 0.51
N LEU A 171 5.33 -10.30 1.47
CA LEU A 171 6.19 -11.46 1.24
C LEU A 171 5.39 -12.71 0.90
N ASP A 172 5.98 -13.54 0.06
CA ASP A 172 5.39 -14.76 -0.50
C ASP A 172 5.82 -16.05 0.22
N ASN A 173 6.74 -15.98 1.18
CA ASN A 173 7.21 -17.15 1.92
C ASN A 173 7.14 -16.99 3.44
N ILE A 174 6.86 -18.11 4.11
CA ILE A 174 6.64 -18.18 5.57
C ILE A 174 7.91 -17.83 6.34
N ASP A 175 9.08 -18.23 5.84
CA ASP A 175 10.35 -18.02 6.52
C ASP A 175 10.70 -16.54 6.59
N ALA A 176 10.54 -15.81 5.48
CA ALA A 176 10.67 -14.36 5.46
C ALA A 176 9.65 -13.74 6.41
N ARG A 177 8.36 -14.13 6.36
CA ARG A 177 7.34 -13.61 7.32
C ARG A 177 7.70 -13.86 8.78
N LYS A 178 8.27 -15.03 9.10
CA LYS A 178 8.75 -15.37 10.44
C LYS A 178 9.95 -14.51 10.83
N GLU A 179 10.88 -14.29 9.91
CA GLU A 179 12.04 -13.45 10.13
C GLU A 179 11.63 -12.02 10.54
N TYR A 180 10.58 -11.43 9.94
CA TYR A 180 10.01 -10.16 10.45
C TYR A 180 9.46 -10.28 11.87
N HIS A 181 8.75 -11.36 12.19
CA HIS A 181 8.16 -11.59 13.51
C HIS A 181 9.15 -11.95 14.62
N TYR A 182 10.36 -12.40 14.27
CA TYR A 182 11.40 -12.72 15.25
C TYR A 182 12.36 -11.57 15.50
N VAL A 183 12.44 -10.63 14.56
CA VAL A 183 13.18 -9.38 14.76
C VAL A 183 12.32 -8.36 15.53
N TRP A 184 10.98 -8.53 15.54
CA TRP A 184 10.03 -7.64 16.25
C TRP A 184 8.79 -8.37 16.81
#